data_AF-A0A7S3XAE4-F1
#
_entry.id   AF-A0A7S3XAE4-F1
#
_cell.length_a   1.000
_cell.length_b   1.000
_cell.length_c   1.000
_cell.angle_alpha   90.00
_cell.angle_beta   90.00
_cell.angle_gamma   90.00
#
_symmetry.space_group_name_H-M   'P 1'
#
loop_
_entity.id
_entity.type
_entity.pdbx_description
1 polymer ?
#
loop_
_entity_poly.entity_id
_entity_poly.type
_entity_poly.pdbx_seq_one_letter_code
_entity_poly.pdbx_strand_id
1 'polypeptide(L)'
;EFKDKLFGAIEVFSRKAIEEYARGSELCQDELKWKGWGEDFYMQACLNKLGVKKLDDPTVLSDNRCIATACTDTSKVAFHFYKDVPGWNQCWEASLGPAGVKAFEESHGLTGTTAG
;
A
#
# COMPACT_ATOMS: atom_id res chain seq x y z
N GLU A 1 11.14 19.54 -5.84
CA GLU A 1 10.11 18.94 -4.97
C GLU A 1 9.07 18.26 -5.86
N PHE A 2 8.60 17.05 -5.53
CA PHE A 2 7.54 16.39 -6.31
C PHE A 2 6.17 16.93 -5.93
N LYS A 3 5.34 17.23 -6.93
CA LYS A 3 3.96 17.73 -6.73
C LYS A 3 3.07 16.68 -6.07
N ASP A 4 3.23 15.42 -6.46
CA ASP A 4 2.47 14.28 -5.93
C ASP A 4 3.48 13.21 -5.56
N LYS A 5 3.32 12.59 -4.38
CA LYS A 5 4.30 11.67 -3.78
C LYS A 5 3.72 10.28 -3.62
N LEU A 6 4.57 9.25 -3.81
CA LEU A 6 4.27 7.94 -3.24
C LEU A 6 4.14 8.09 -1.74
N PHE A 7 3.26 7.30 -1.15
CA PHE A 7 2.91 7.43 0.25
C PHE A 7 3.01 6.07 0.90
N GLY A 8 3.95 5.90 1.83
CA GLY A 8 4.30 4.57 2.39
C GLY A 8 3.15 3.76 3.02
N ALA A 9 1.95 4.33 3.21
CA ALA A 9 0.77 3.54 3.55
C ALA A 9 0.37 2.55 2.43
N ILE A 10 0.58 2.91 1.16
CA ILE A 10 0.47 2.02 0.00
C ILE A 10 1.28 2.56 -1.18
N GLU A 11 2.09 1.69 -1.78
CA GLU A 11 2.86 1.98 -2.98
C GLU A 11 2.58 0.92 -4.04
N VAL A 12 2.01 1.33 -5.17
CA VAL A 12 1.61 0.41 -6.25
C VAL A 12 2.53 0.58 -7.44
N PHE A 13 3.17 -0.52 -7.83
CA PHE A 13 4.07 -0.55 -8.99
C PHE A 13 3.59 -1.57 -10.00
N SER A 14 3.60 -1.19 -11.28
CA SER A 14 3.47 -2.18 -12.35
C SER A 14 4.70 -3.08 -12.39
N ARG A 15 4.53 -4.32 -12.86
CA ARG A 15 5.66 -5.24 -13.09
C ARG A 15 6.77 -4.58 -13.91
N LYS A 16 6.42 -3.86 -14.98
CA LYS A 16 7.38 -3.16 -15.84
C LYS A 16 8.16 -2.08 -15.08
N ALA A 17 7.51 -1.33 -14.18
CA ALA A 17 8.19 -0.31 -13.38
C ALA A 17 9.28 -0.93 -12.49
N ILE A 18 8.99 -2.08 -11.87
CA ILE A 18 9.97 -2.82 -11.06
C ILE A 18 11.06 -3.45 -11.93
N GLU A 19 10.75 -3.92 -13.13
CA GLU A 19 11.76 -4.39 -14.08
C GLU A 19 12.73 -3.27 -14.50
N GLU A 20 12.22 -2.06 -14.77
CA GLU A 20 13.08 -0.90 -15.05
C GLU A 20 13.91 -0.50 -13.83
N TYR A 21 13.32 -0.50 -12.64
CA TYR A 21 14.06 -0.30 -11.38
C TYR A 21 15.20 -1.30 -11.23
N ALA A 22 14.93 -2.59 -11.45
CA ALA A 22 15.95 -3.64 -11.33
C ALA A 22 17.14 -3.41 -12.28
N ARG A 23 16.89 -2.95 -13.52
CA ARG A 23 17.94 -2.64 -14.50
C ARG A 23 18.71 -1.35 -14.18
N GLY A 24 18.06 -0.38 -13.53
CA GLY A 24 18.57 0.98 -13.36
C GLY A 24 18.92 1.38 -11.92
N SER A 25 18.74 0.48 -10.95
CA SER A 25 18.87 0.83 -9.52
C SER A 25 20.27 1.30 -9.13
N GLU A 26 21.33 0.80 -9.76
CA GLU A 26 22.71 1.25 -9.52
C GLU A 26 22.89 2.74 -9.85
N LEU A 27 22.38 3.17 -11.02
CA LEU A 27 22.38 4.58 -11.43
C LEU A 27 21.68 5.48 -10.40
N CYS A 28 20.61 5.00 -9.78
CA CYS A 28 19.91 5.72 -8.74
C CYS A 28 20.75 5.84 -7.47
N GLN A 29 21.43 4.77 -7.06
CA GLN A 29 22.29 4.78 -5.88
C GLN A 29 23.49 5.72 -6.04
N ASP A 30 24.04 5.81 -7.25
CA ASP A 30 25.21 6.62 -7.56
C ASP A 30 24.88 8.11 -7.69
N GLU A 31 23.75 8.44 -8.32
CA GLU A 31 23.45 9.83 -8.68
C GLU A 31 22.44 10.53 -7.78
N LEU A 32 21.61 9.79 -7.03
CA LEU A 32 20.68 10.39 -6.08
C LEU A 32 21.37 10.64 -4.74
N LYS A 33 21.10 11.80 -4.14
CA LYS A 33 21.51 12.11 -2.76
C LYS A 33 20.56 11.48 -1.75
N TRP A 34 20.38 10.15 -1.84
CA TRP A 34 19.31 9.41 -1.17
C TRP A 34 19.50 9.19 0.32
N LYS A 35 20.72 9.40 0.84
CA LYS A 35 21.01 9.17 2.26
C LYS A 35 20.12 10.05 3.14
N GLY A 36 19.31 9.42 3.98
CA GLY A 36 18.34 10.07 4.86
C GLY A 36 16.92 10.18 4.28
N TRP A 37 16.66 9.63 3.09
CA TRP A 37 15.31 9.55 2.51
C TRP A 37 14.56 8.32 3.03
N GLY A 38 13.23 8.41 3.08
CA GLY A 38 12.35 7.24 3.21
C GLY A 38 12.35 6.39 1.93
N GLU A 39 11.88 5.14 2.02
CA GLU A 39 11.85 4.24 0.87
C GLU A 39 10.91 4.75 -0.23
N ASP A 40 9.76 5.31 0.15
CA ASP A 40 8.76 5.85 -0.78
C ASP A 40 9.34 6.95 -1.68
N PHE A 41 10.05 7.90 -1.07
CA PHE A 41 10.68 9.01 -1.75
C PHE A 41 11.87 8.55 -2.60
N TYR A 42 12.66 7.59 -2.11
CA TYR A 42 13.73 6.98 -2.88
C TYR A 42 13.18 6.28 -4.13
N MET A 43 12.18 5.42 -3.97
CA MET A 43 11.57 4.67 -5.07
C MET A 43 10.97 5.62 -6.10
N GLN A 44 10.24 6.64 -5.66
CA GLN A 44 9.68 7.63 -6.57
C GLN A 44 10.78 8.40 -7.34
N ALA A 45 11.81 8.86 -6.64
CA ALA A 45 12.91 9.61 -7.26
C ALA A 45 13.67 8.76 -8.27
N CYS A 46 13.95 7.49 -7.93
CA CYS A 46 14.62 6.56 -8.82
C CYS A 46 13.79 6.26 -10.07
N LEU A 47 12.51 5.91 -9.91
CA LEU A 47 11.63 5.62 -11.05
C LEU A 47 11.45 6.83 -11.97
N ASN A 48 11.32 8.04 -11.41
CA ASN A 48 11.31 9.28 -12.19
C ASN A 48 12.61 9.47 -12.98
N LYS A 49 13.77 9.21 -12.35
CA LYS A 49 15.08 9.28 -13.00
C LYS A 49 15.23 8.28 -14.15
N LEU A 50 14.66 7.09 -13.99
CA LEU A 50 14.64 6.04 -15.01
C LEU A 50 13.56 6.27 -16.10
N GLY A 51 12.82 7.39 -16.03
CA GLY A 51 11.80 7.74 -17.02
C GLY A 51 10.50 6.95 -16.89
N VAL A 52 10.29 6.25 -15.77
CA VAL A 52 9.03 5.56 -15.48
C VAL A 52 7.96 6.59 -15.14
N LYS A 53 6.82 6.50 -15.83
CA LYS A 53 5.70 7.42 -15.63
C LYS A 53 4.89 7.04 -14.40
N LYS A 54 4.44 8.06 -13.67
CA LYS A 54 3.48 7.92 -12.58
C LYS A 54 2.04 7.99 -13.08
N LEU A 55 1.15 7.33 -12.34
CA LEU A 55 -0.31 7.48 -12.41
C LEU A 55 -0.80 7.80 -11.00
N ASP A 56 -1.52 8.91 -10.85
CA ASP A 56 -2.03 9.34 -9.55
C ASP A 56 -3.47 8.85 -9.40
N ASP A 57 -3.75 8.10 -8.33
CA ASP A 57 -5.10 7.71 -7.92
C ASP A 57 -5.24 7.91 -6.41
N PRO A 58 -5.66 9.10 -5.94
CA PRO A 58 -5.77 9.39 -4.52
C PRO A 58 -7.01 8.76 -3.88
N THR A 59 -7.87 8.08 -4.67
CA THR A 59 -9.17 7.61 -4.19
C THR A 59 -9.11 6.23 -3.53
N VAL A 60 -8.05 5.47 -3.79
CA VAL A 60 -7.91 4.07 -3.37
C VAL A 60 -7.51 3.89 -1.91
N LEU A 61 -6.93 4.92 -1.28
CA LEU A 61 -6.46 4.85 0.11
C LEU A 61 -7.43 5.56 1.05
N SER A 62 -7.76 4.90 2.17
CA SER A 62 -8.33 5.54 3.36
C SER A 62 -7.20 5.81 4.37
N ASP A 63 -6.94 7.07 4.68
CA ASP A 63 -5.90 7.49 5.63
C ASP A 63 -6.37 8.69 6.44
N ASN A 64 -6.20 8.62 7.76
CA ASN A 64 -6.62 9.66 8.69
C ASN A 64 -5.91 11.01 8.53
N ARG A 65 -4.74 11.04 7.87
CA ARG A 65 -4.00 12.26 7.53
C ARG A 65 -4.49 12.90 6.23
N CYS A 66 -5.28 12.17 5.44
CA CYS A 66 -5.83 12.59 4.16
C CYS A 66 -7.37 12.53 4.21
N ILE A 67 -7.97 11.46 3.68
CA ILE A 67 -9.41 11.21 3.68
C ILE A 67 -9.66 9.89 4.40
N ALA A 68 -10.24 9.97 5.59
CA ALA A 68 -10.66 8.79 6.35
C ALA A 68 -12.04 8.31 5.90
N THR A 69 -12.16 7.00 5.70
CA THR A 69 -13.44 6.32 5.46
C THR A 69 -13.55 5.06 6.32
N ALA A 70 -14.77 4.57 6.51
CA ALA A 70 -15.01 3.33 7.24
C ALA A 70 -14.43 2.13 6.49
N CYS A 71 -13.98 1.09 7.21
CA CYS A 71 -13.45 -0.13 6.61
C CYS A 71 -14.46 -0.87 5.72
N THR A 72 -15.75 -0.56 5.85
CA THR A 72 -16.83 -1.07 5.00
C THR A 72 -16.95 -0.35 3.65
N ASP A 73 -16.15 0.70 3.40
CA ASP A 73 -16.14 1.43 2.13
C ASP A 73 -15.39 0.62 1.06
N THR A 74 -16.17 -0.09 0.24
CA THR A 74 -15.64 -0.96 -0.82
C THR A 74 -15.01 -0.21 -1.98
N SER A 75 -15.01 1.13 -1.99
CA SER A 75 -14.26 1.93 -2.98
C SER A 75 -12.76 2.00 -2.66
N LYS A 76 -12.35 1.58 -1.46
CA LYS A 76 -10.95 1.62 -1.00
C LYS A 76 -10.26 0.29 -1.24
N VAL A 77 -8.98 0.36 -1.56
CA VAL A 77 -8.08 -0.78 -1.71
C VAL A 77 -7.25 -1.02 -0.44
N ALA A 78 -6.97 0.04 0.32
CA ALA A 78 -6.22 -0.05 1.57
C ALA A 78 -6.72 0.94 2.62
N PHE A 79 -6.50 0.58 3.89
CA PHE A 79 -6.86 1.38 5.05
C PHE A 79 -5.66 1.53 5.99
N HIS A 80 -5.33 2.76 6.35
CA HIS A 80 -4.28 3.13 7.29
C HIS A 80 -4.93 3.92 8.45
N PHE A 81 -4.55 3.74 9.73
CA PHE A 81 -3.25 3.40 10.29
C PHE A 81 -3.29 2.33 11.39
N TYR A 82 -3.99 1.22 11.18
CA TYR A 82 -4.13 0.19 12.21
C TYR A 82 -2.78 -0.43 12.60
N LYS A 83 -2.24 -0.02 13.76
CA LYS A 83 -0.88 -0.36 14.23
C LYS A 83 -0.83 -1.59 15.13
N ASP A 84 -1.98 -2.05 15.62
CA ASP A 84 -2.10 -3.24 16.45
C ASP A 84 -2.91 -4.31 15.73
N VAL A 85 -2.63 -5.58 16.08
CA VAL A 85 -3.28 -6.75 15.47
C VAL A 85 -4.81 -6.71 15.64
N PRO A 86 -5.37 -6.39 16.82
CA PRO A 86 -6.83 -6.34 16.98
C PRO A 86 -7.50 -5.30 16.06
N GLY A 87 -6.97 -4.08 15.99
CA GLY A 87 -7.50 -3.01 15.16
C GLY A 87 -7.36 -3.32 13.67
N TRP A 88 -6.27 -3.96 13.27
CA TRP A 88 -6.09 -4.41 11.89
C TRP A 88 -7.11 -5.50 11.53
N ASN A 89 -7.27 -6.52 12.37
CA ASN A 89 -8.24 -7.60 12.16
C ASN A 89 -9.67 -7.07 12.09
N GLN A 90 -10.05 -6.17 13.00
CA GLN A 90 -11.38 -5.55 13.00
C GLN A 90 -11.66 -4.82 11.68
N CYS A 91 -10.69 -4.08 11.14
CA CYS A 91 -10.86 -3.40 9.87
C CYS A 91 -10.94 -4.39 8.69
N TRP A 92 -10.08 -5.41 8.69
CA TRP A 92 -10.06 -6.43 7.66
C TRP A 92 -11.40 -7.22 7.62
N GLU A 93 -11.91 -7.66 8.76
CA GLU A 93 -13.21 -8.33 8.88
C GLU A 93 -14.36 -7.45 8.39
N ALA A 94 -14.35 -6.17 8.77
CA ALA A 94 -15.35 -5.21 8.31
C ALA A 94 -15.30 -4.99 6.79
N SER A 95 -14.10 -5.04 6.18
CA SER A 95 -13.92 -4.87 4.73
C SER A 95 -14.39 -6.08 3.91
N LEU A 96 -14.26 -7.29 4.46
CA LEU A 96 -14.74 -8.52 3.83
C LEU A 96 -16.24 -8.75 4.04
N GLY A 97 -16.76 -8.25 5.17
CA GLY A 97 -18.09 -8.57 5.65
C GLY A 97 -18.24 -10.04 6.09
N PRO A 98 -19.37 -10.41 6.71
CA PRO A 98 -19.54 -11.73 7.32
C PRO A 98 -19.36 -12.91 6.35
N ALA A 99 -19.81 -12.76 5.10
CA ALA A 99 -19.68 -13.80 4.09
C ALA A 99 -18.22 -13.98 3.62
N GLY A 100 -17.47 -12.88 3.47
CA GLY A 100 -16.07 -12.93 3.07
C GLY A 100 -15.18 -13.53 4.16
N VAL A 101 -15.43 -13.17 5.42
CA VAL A 101 -14.74 -13.77 6.59
C VAL A 101 -14.98 -15.28 6.63
N LYS A 102 -16.24 -15.71 6.52
CA LYS A 102 -16.58 -17.14 6.49
C LYS A 102 -15.84 -17.89 5.36
N ALA A 103 -15.80 -17.33 4.15
CA ALA A 103 -15.10 -17.95 3.03
C ALA A 103 -13.57 -18.03 3.25
N PHE A 104 -12.98 -17.01 3.89
CA PHE A 104 -11.57 -17.03 4.27
C PHE A 104 -11.30 -18.15 5.29
N GLU A 105 -12.09 -18.25 6.35
CA GLU A 105 -11.93 -19.29 7.38
C GLU A 105 -12.05 -20.70 6.81
N GLU A 106 -13.05 -20.93 5.96
CA GLU A 106 -13.27 -22.22 5.28
C GLU A 106 -12.07 -22.61 4.39
N SER A 107 -11.53 -21.67 3.61
CA SER A 107 -10.39 -21.94 2.72
C SER A 107 -9.07 -22.18 3.45
N HIS A 108 -8.96 -21.76 4.72
CA HIS A 108 -7.76 -21.91 5.54
C HIS A 108 -7.92 -22.93 6.68
N GLY A 109 -9.04 -23.67 6.72
CA GLY A 109 -9.30 -24.69 7.74
C GLY A 109 -9.44 -24.12 9.16
N LEU A 110 -9.89 -22.87 9.29
CA LEU A 110 -10.06 -22.15 10.56
C LEU A 110 -11.47 -22.26 11.13
N THR A 111 -12.35 -23.02 10.47
CA THR A 111 -13.75 -23.18 10.87
C THR A 111 -13.88 -23.71 12.30
N GLY A 112 -14.51 -22.93 13.18
CA GLY A 112 -14.69 -23.26 14.59
C GLY A 112 -13.73 -22.59 15.56
N THR A 113 -12.75 -21.81 15.08
CA THR A 113 -12.00 -20.87 15.94
C THR A 113 -12.81 -19.59 16.14
N THR A 114 -13.73 -19.61 17.10
CA THR A 114 -14.42 -18.38 17.52
C THR A 114 -13.39 -17.45 18.16
N ALA A 115 -13.14 -16.31 17.52
CA ALA A 115 -12.47 -15.19 18.17
C ALA A 115 -13.38 -14.69 19.30
N GLY A 116 -12.99 -14.96 20.54
CA GLY A 116 -13.58 -14.39 21.75
C GLY A 116 -13.00 -13.02 22.06
#